data_AF-A0A6N6SCL3-F1
#
_entry.id   AF-A0A6N6SCL3-F1
#
_cell.length_a   1.000
_cell.length_b   1.000
_cell.length_c   1.000
_cell.angle_alpha   90.00
_cell.angle_beta   90.00
_cell.angle_gamma   90.00
#
_symmetry.space_group_name_H-M   'P 1'
#
loop_
_entity.id
_entity.type
_entity.pdbx_description
1 polymer ?
#
loop_
_entity_poly.entity_id
_entity_poly.type
_entity_poly.pdbx_seq_one_letter_code
_entity_poly.pdbx_strand_id
1 'polypeptide(L)'
;MGYARLAAGRTTIIVDAAPPPKGRASANAHASTLAMEMTSGRRPVVVNCGSGTSFGPDWRRAGRATPSHSTLCIHGFSSSRLGAGGVLPSSAKGEFTDTPDQVWAQPEDDSGGHRLMAGHNGYVPTHGLTHIRQIMLSIDGRAIAGEDTLGAMTVADRRRFETIMARTKHQGVPFALRFHLHPDVDCALDLGGTAVSLALKSGEIWIFRHDGVAELTLEPSVYLESGRLKPRGTKQIVLSAMVLDYACQLGWTLAKAQDTPSAIRDTLRDDDPMPK
;
A
#
# COMPACT_ATOMS: atom_id res chain seq x y z
N MET A 1 -12.75 15.70 3.25
CA MET A 1 -12.42 14.67 2.24
C MET A 1 -10.99 14.22 2.51
N GLY A 2 -10.73 12.91 2.59
CA GLY A 2 -9.45 12.37 3.04
C GLY A 2 -8.75 11.43 2.06
N TYR A 3 -9.13 11.50 0.78
CA TYR A 3 -8.52 10.71 -0.29
C TYR A 3 -8.02 11.62 -1.40
N ALA A 4 -6.86 11.30 -1.96
CA ALA A 4 -6.36 11.86 -3.21
C ALA A 4 -6.69 10.92 -4.37
N ARG A 5 -6.86 11.49 -5.57
CA ARG A 5 -7.20 10.73 -6.78
C ARG A 5 -6.34 11.18 -7.96
N LEU A 6 -5.74 10.22 -8.66
CA LEU A 6 -5.11 10.42 -9.97
C LEU A 6 -5.90 9.61 -11.00
N ALA A 7 -6.18 10.17 -12.16
CA ALA A 7 -6.90 9.46 -13.21
C ALA A 7 -6.47 9.90 -14.60
N ALA A 8 -6.11 8.95 -15.45
CA ALA A 8 -5.74 9.17 -16.83
C ALA A 8 -6.08 7.93 -17.67
N GLY A 9 -6.59 8.13 -18.87
CA GLY A 9 -7.03 7.04 -19.74
C GLY A 9 -7.96 6.05 -19.02
N ARG A 10 -7.52 4.79 -18.92
CA ARG A 10 -8.26 3.72 -18.22
C ARG A 10 -7.86 3.59 -16.75
N THR A 11 -6.83 4.28 -16.28
CA THR A 11 -6.24 4.04 -14.97
C THR A 11 -6.75 5.06 -13.96
N THR A 12 -7.23 4.58 -12.82
CA THR A 12 -7.58 5.43 -11.67
C THR A 12 -6.84 4.91 -10.44
N ILE A 13 -6.25 5.83 -9.69
CA ILE A 13 -5.57 5.58 -8.42
C ILE A 13 -6.27 6.40 -7.35
N ILE A 14 -6.54 5.77 -6.21
CA ILE A 14 -7.05 6.43 -5.01
C ILE A 14 -6.04 6.20 -3.88
N VAL A 15 -5.72 7.24 -3.11
CA VAL A 15 -4.77 7.18 -1.99
C VAL A 15 -5.41 7.73 -0.73
N ASP A 16 -5.28 7.01 0.39
CA ASP A 16 -5.66 7.50 1.73
C ASP A 16 -4.69 8.60 2.18
N ALA A 17 -5.17 9.84 2.16
CA ALA A 17 -4.36 11.06 2.20
C ALA A 17 -4.72 11.97 3.39
N ALA A 18 -5.41 11.46 4.41
CA ALA A 18 -5.80 12.24 5.59
C ALA A 18 -5.29 11.63 6.91
N PRO A 19 -5.18 12.45 7.96
CA PRO A 19 -4.99 11.96 9.32
C PRO A 19 -6.10 10.97 9.70
N PRO A 20 -5.76 9.79 10.26
CA PRO A 20 -6.76 8.87 10.79
C PRO A 20 -7.60 9.53 11.89
N PRO A 21 -8.90 9.20 12.00
CA PRO A 21 -9.72 9.70 13.09
C PRO A 21 -9.19 9.21 14.44
N LYS A 22 -9.43 9.99 15.50
CA LYS A 22 -9.00 9.70 16.89
C LYS A 22 -10.20 9.32 17.78
N GLY A 23 -9.91 8.68 18.92
CA GLY A 23 -10.93 8.29 19.91
C GLY A 23 -12.00 7.36 19.33
N ARG A 24 -13.26 7.52 19.75
CA ARG A 24 -14.37 6.66 19.30
C ARG A 24 -14.54 6.58 17.78
N ALA A 25 -14.24 7.66 17.05
CA ALA A 25 -14.34 7.66 15.59
C ALA A 25 -13.33 6.72 14.91
N SER A 26 -12.25 6.34 15.62
CA SER A 26 -11.25 5.39 15.15
C SER A 26 -11.66 3.92 15.23
N ALA A 27 -12.80 3.61 15.87
CA ALA A 27 -13.24 2.23 16.11
C ALA A 27 -13.42 1.40 14.82
N ASN A 28 -13.72 2.08 13.71
CA ASN A 28 -13.86 1.48 12.37
C ASN A 28 -12.75 1.91 11.41
N ALA A 29 -11.80 2.72 11.87
CA ALA A 29 -10.72 3.20 11.03
C ALA A 29 -9.61 2.16 10.88
N HIS A 30 -8.85 2.31 9.80
CA HIS A 30 -7.77 1.44 9.39
C HIS A 30 -6.43 2.18 9.52
N ALA A 31 -5.35 1.44 9.82
CA ALA A 31 -4.00 1.97 9.82
C ALA A 31 -3.47 2.04 8.37
N SER A 32 -4.24 2.70 7.50
CA SER A 32 -4.14 2.72 6.05
C SER A 32 -3.51 3.99 5.49
N THR A 33 -2.94 4.87 6.32
CA THR A 33 -2.37 6.13 5.84
C THR A 33 -1.39 5.89 4.68
N LEU A 34 -1.62 6.60 3.56
CA LEU A 34 -0.96 6.47 2.25
C LEU A 34 -1.20 5.18 1.47
N ALA A 35 -2.07 4.29 1.94
CA ALA A 35 -2.49 3.13 1.17
C ALA A 35 -3.17 3.54 -0.13
N MET A 36 -2.91 2.75 -1.18
CA MET A 36 -3.45 3.01 -2.51
C MET A 36 -4.30 1.86 -3.03
N GLU A 37 -5.24 2.20 -3.89
CA GLU A 37 -5.94 1.25 -4.77
C GLU A 37 -5.84 1.73 -6.21
N MET A 38 -5.81 0.78 -7.14
CA MET A 38 -5.70 1.04 -8.57
C MET A 38 -6.71 0.19 -9.33
N THR A 39 -7.41 0.82 -10.27
CA THR A 39 -8.23 0.15 -11.28
C THR A 39 -7.72 0.45 -12.68
N SER A 40 -7.91 -0.51 -13.60
CA SER A 40 -7.83 -0.31 -15.05
C SER A 40 -9.20 -0.56 -15.67
N GLY A 41 -9.86 0.51 -16.11
CA GLY A 41 -11.27 0.52 -16.47
C GLY A 41 -12.11 0.07 -15.29
N ARG A 42 -12.88 -1.00 -15.47
CA ARG A 42 -13.71 -1.61 -14.42
C ARG A 42 -13.01 -2.72 -13.64
N ARG A 43 -11.71 -2.98 -13.89
CA ARG A 43 -10.97 -4.08 -13.25
C ARG A 43 -10.09 -3.55 -12.13
N PRO A 44 -10.35 -3.91 -10.87
CA PRO A 44 -9.41 -3.69 -9.78
C PRO A 44 -8.11 -4.46 -10.04
N VAL A 45 -6.97 -3.80 -9.81
CA VAL A 45 -5.64 -4.38 -10.00
C VAL A 45 -4.94 -4.46 -8.64
N VAL A 46 -4.62 -3.30 -8.07
CA VAL A 46 -4.10 -3.17 -6.71
C VAL A 46 -5.25 -2.79 -5.79
N VAL A 47 -5.42 -3.52 -4.69
CA VAL A 47 -6.49 -3.34 -3.71
C VAL A 47 -5.91 -3.28 -2.30
N ASN A 48 -6.75 -3.01 -1.31
CA ASN A 48 -6.48 -3.37 0.08
C ASN A 48 -7.21 -4.67 0.42
N CYS A 49 -6.82 -5.35 1.51
CA CYS A 49 -7.47 -6.59 1.91
C CYS A 49 -8.95 -6.42 2.27
N GLY A 50 -9.41 -5.21 2.64
CA GLY A 50 -10.80 -4.96 3.03
C GLY A 50 -11.03 -4.97 4.55
N SER A 51 -12.27 -4.70 4.97
CA SER A 51 -12.58 -4.39 6.38
C SER A 51 -12.47 -5.57 7.34
N GLY A 52 -12.60 -6.80 6.84
CA GLY A 52 -12.66 -8.02 7.65
C GLY A 52 -13.88 -8.14 8.57
N THR A 53 -14.77 -7.14 8.60
CA THR A 53 -15.87 -7.04 9.56
C THR A 53 -16.82 -8.24 9.48
N SER A 54 -17.13 -8.70 8.26
CA SER A 54 -18.04 -9.84 8.02
C SER A 54 -17.41 -11.21 8.31
N PHE A 55 -16.11 -11.27 8.62
CA PHE A 55 -15.37 -12.53 8.80
C PHE A 55 -15.00 -12.79 10.27
N GLY A 56 -15.47 -11.96 11.20
CA GLY A 56 -15.24 -12.12 12.63
C GLY A 56 -14.17 -11.18 13.20
N PRO A 57 -13.99 -11.18 14.54
CA PRO A 57 -13.17 -10.18 15.24
C PRO A 57 -11.69 -10.23 14.88
N ASP A 58 -11.14 -11.42 14.62
CA ASP A 58 -9.72 -11.58 14.26
C ASP A 58 -9.44 -11.02 12.87
N TRP A 59 -10.29 -11.35 11.89
CA TRP A 59 -10.22 -10.79 10.54
C TRP A 59 -10.43 -9.28 10.53
N ARG A 60 -11.38 -8.78 11.31
CA ARG A 60 -11.59 -7.35 11.47
C ARG A 60 -10.36 -6.65 12.06
N ARG A 61 -9.69 -7.26 13.04
CA ARG A 61 -8.46 -6.70 13.62
C ARG A 61 -7.31 -6.74 12.61
N ALA A 62 -7.12 -7.86 11.92
CA ALA A 62 -6.07 -8.02 10.93
C ALA A 62 -6.26 -7.08 9.73
N GLY A 63 -7.47 -6.98 9.20
CA GLY A 63 -7.82 -6.11 8.07
C GLY A 63 -7.58 -4.62 8.35
N ARG A 64 -7.55 -4.22 9.63
CA ARG A 64 -7.29 -2.84 10.07
C ARG A 64 -5.81 -2.50 10.26
N ALA A 65 -4.93 -3.50 10.26
CA ALA A 65 -3.50 -3.29 10.42
C ALA A 65 -2.84 -2.92 9.08
N THR A 66 -1.78 -2.11 9.12
CA THR A 66 -1.06 -1.66 7.92
C THR A 66 -0.61 -2.79 6.97
N PRO A 67 -0.21 -3.99 7.43
CA PRO A 67 0.12 -5.11 6.53
C PRO A 67 -1.02 -5.62 5.64
N SER A 68 -2.26 -5.19 5.88
CA SER A 68 -3.44 -5.51 5.06
C SER A 68 -3.70 -4.46 3.97
N HIS A 69 -2.78 -3.50 3.80
CA HIS A 69 -2.93 -2.33 2.95
C HIS A 69 -1.75 -2.15 2.01
N SER A 70 -2.04 -1.65 0.80
CA SER A 70 -1.04 -1.43 -0.25
C SER A 70 -0.24 -0.15 0.02
N THR A 71 0.64 -0.24 1.01
CA THR A 71 1.47 0.84 1.53
C THR A 71 2.78 0.29 2.13
N LEU A 72 3.65 1.18 2.58
CA LEU A 72 4.87 0.86 3.32
C LEU A 72 4.57 0.55 4.79
N CYS A 73 5.22 -0.47 5.34
CA CYS A 73 5.09 -0.88 6.74
C CYS A 73 6.44 -1.29 7.34
N ILE A 74 6.82 -0.71 8.48
CA ILE A 74 7.91 -1.23 9.32
C ILE A 74 7.50 -2.61 9.88
N HIS A 75 8.39 -3.59 9.88
CA HIS A 75 8.08 -4.94 10.37
C HIS A 75 7.60 -4.89 11.83
N GLY A 76 6.38 -5.38 12.07
CA GLY A 76 5.76 -5.41 13.41
C GLY A 76 5.10 -4.10 13.85
N PHE A 77 5.08 -3.06 13.01
CA PHE A 77 4.51 -1.75 13.35
C PHE A 77 3.53 -1.24 12.30
N SER A 78 2.29 -1.03 12.70
CA SER A 78 1.32 -0.28 11.89
C SER A 78 1.51 1.22 12.01
N SER A 79 1.13 1.97 10.97
CA SER A 79 1.17 3.44 10.94
C SER A 79 0.28 4.09 12.00
N SER A 80 -0.76 3.36 12.45
CA SER A 80 -1.59 3.68 13.62
C SER A 80 -1.72 2.45 14.51
N ARG A 81 -1.69 2.62 15.84
CA ARG A 81 -1.71 1.52 16.81
C ARG A 81 -3.13 1.20 17.26
N LEU A 82 -3.55 -0.04 17.02
CA LEU A 82 -4.81 -0.59 17.54
C LEU A 82 -4.68 -0.89 19.04
N GLY A 83 -5.65 -0.42 19.83
CA GLY A 83 -5.74 -0.75 21.25
C GLY A 83 -5.91 -2.26 21.47
N ALA A 84 -5.11 -2.83 22.38
CA ALA A 84 -5.13 -4.26 22.69
C ALA A 84 -6.48 -4.72 23.29
N GLY A 85 -7.22 -3.83 23.95
CA GLY A 85 -8.37 -4.19 24.78
C GLY A 85 -7.88 -4.80 26.09
N GLY A 86 -7.95 -4.04 27.18
CA GLY A 86 -7.53 -4.48 28.50
C GLY A 86 -8.70 -5.04 29.33
N VAL A 87 -8.40 -5.50 30.54
CA VAL A 87 -9.39 -6.03 31.52
C VAL A 87 -10.28 -4.91 32.09
N LEU A 88 -9.86 -3.63 31.95
CA LEU A 88 -10.60 -2.48 32.45
C LEU A 88 -11.75 -2.07 31.48
N PRO A 89 -12.95 -1.69 32.01
CA PRO A 89 -14.11 -1.28 31.21
C PRO A 89 -13.87 -0.06 30.32
N SER A 90 -12.87 0.77 30.63
CA SER A 90 -12.49 1.99 29.91
C SER A 90 -11.41 1.78 28.85
N SER A 91 -10.95 0.54 28.64
CA SER A 91 -9.94 0.27 27.62
C SER A 91 -10.55 0.48 26.23
N ALA A 92 -9.85 1.26 25.40
CA ALA A 92 -10.28 1.68 24.06
C ALA A 92 -10.25 0.48 23.09
N LYS A 93 -11.13 -0.50 23.31
CA LYS A 93 -11.14 -1.79 22.62
C LYS A 93 -11.49 -1.56 21.16
N GLY A 94 -10.46 -1.67 20.32
CA GLY A 94 -10.60 -1.43 18.88
C GLY A 94 -10.52 0.03 18.46
N GLU A 95 -10.27 0.98 19.35
CA GLU A 95 -9.89 2.35 18.98
C GLU A 95 -8.38 2.43 18.73
N PHE A 96 -7.92 3.46 18.02
CA PHE A 96 -6.51 3.78 17.93
C PHE A 96 -6.02 4.44 19.21
N THR A 97 -4.90 3.93 19.71
CA THR A 97 -4.16 4.52 20.83
C THR A 97 -3.07 5.47 20.35
N ASP A 98 -2.65 5.33 19.09
CA ASP A 98 -1.62 6.14 18.45
C ASP A 98 -1.96 6.27 16.96
N THR A 99 -1.76 7.46 16.39
CA THR A 99 -2.07 7.81 15.00
C THR A 99 -1.09 8.89 14.55
N PRO A 100 -0.69 8.95 13.27
CA PRO A 100 0.09 10.07 12.78
C PRO A 100 -0.68 11.36 13.00
N ASP A 101 -0.01 12.40 13.50
CA ASP A 101 -0.58 13.73 13.67
C ASP A 101 -0.18 14.69 12.55
N GLN A 102 0.86 14.35 11.79
CA GLN A 102 1.22 15.02 10.55
C GLN A 102 0.96 14.06 9.40
N VAL A 103 -0.06 14.38 8.61
CA VAL A 103 -0.36 13.76 7.32
C VAL A 103 -0.61 14.88 6.32
N TRP A 104 0.06 14.82 5.18
CA TRP A 104 -0.05 15.82 4.12
C TRP A 104 -0.08 15.15 2.75
N ALA A 105 -0.68 15.84 1.78
CA ALA A 105 -0.75 15.44 0.39
C ALA A 105 -0.74 16.68 -0.51
N GLN A 106 0.05 16.60 -1.57
CA GLN A 106 0.30 17.67 -2.54
C GLN A 106 0.13 17.07 -3.94
N PRO A 107 -1.06 17.22 -4.54
CA PRO A 107 -1.27 16.90 -5.94
C PRO A 107 -0.61 17.97 -6.81
N GLU A 108 0.02 17.55 -7.91
CA GLU A 108 0.67 18.41 -8.89
C GLU A 108 0.42 17.82 -10.29
N ASP A 109 -0.11 18.61 -11.20
CA ASP A 109 -0.34 18.20 -12.59
C ASP A 109 0.60 18.99 -13.51
N ASP A 110 1.29 18.30 -14.41
CA ASP A 110 2.17 18.91 -15.42
C ASP A 110 1.94 18.29 -16.81
N SER A 111 2.73 18.74 -17.81
CA SER A 111 2.63 18.21 -19.18
C SER A 111 3.02 16.73 -19.31
N GLY A 112 3.73 16.17 -18.32
CA GLY A 112 4.16 14.77 -18.25
C GLY A 112 3.14 13.84 -17.61
N GLY A 113 2.19 14.35 -16.83
CA GLY A 113 1.10 13.57 -16.24
C GLY A 113 0.58 14.12 -14.92
N HIS A 114 -0.05 13.25 -14.15
CA HIS A 114 -0.59 13.57 -12.83
C HIS A 114 0.37 13.06 -11.75
N ARG A 115 0.72 13.91 -10.79
CA ARG A 115 1.59 13.57 -9.65
C ARG A 115 0.87 13.77 -8.33
N LEU A 116 1.21 12.93 -7.36
CA LEU A 116 0.84 13.09 -5.96
C LEU A 116 2.07 12.84 -5.11
N MET A 117 2.45 13.80 -4.28
CA MET A 117 3.38 13.59 -3.18
C MET A 117 2.62 13.63 -1.86
N ALA A 118 2.82 12.67 -0.99
CA ALA A 118 2.14 12.59 0.30
C ALA A 118 3.06 12.01 1.37
N GLY A 119 2.82 12.35 2.65
CA GLY A 119 3.68 11.90 3.75
C GLY A 119 2.95 11.77 5.07
N HIS A 120 3.46 10.90 5.94
CA HIS A 120 3.00 10.80 7.33
C HIS A 120 4.12 10.44 8.32
N ASN A 121 3.98 10.92 9.56
CA ASN A 121 4.96 10.72 10.63
C ASN A 121 4.64 9.54 11.58
N GLY A 122 3.85 8.56 11.13
CA GLY A 122 3.33 7.50 12.00
C GLY A 122 4.40 6.62 12.67
N TYR A 123 5.60 6.57 12.10
CA TYR A 123 6.73 5.84 12.66
C TYR A 123 7.71 6.72 13.45
N VAL A 124 7.54 8.04 13.46
CA VAL A 124 8.44 8.97 14.17
C VAL A 124 8.45 8.71 15.68
N PRO A 125 7.33 8.51 16.39
CA PRO A 125 7.36 8.29 17.84
C PRO A 125 8.20 7.08 18.27
N THR A 126 8.25 6.05 17.43
CA THR A 126 8.88 4.76 17.74
C THR A 126 10.28 4.62 17.13
N HIS A 127 10.43 5.00 15.86
CA HIS A 127 11.65 4.77 15.08
C HIS A 127 12.35 6.05 14.64
N GLY A 128 11.72 7.22 14.78
CA GLY A 128 12.24 8.46 14.21
C GLY A 128 12.17 8.47 12.68
N LEU A 129 11.21 7.75 12.08
CA LEU A 129 11.09 7.62 10.62
C LEU A 129 9.76 8.17 10.12
N THR A 130 9.81 8.93 9.03
CA THR A 130 8.65 9.44 8.27
C THR A 130 8.55 8.67 6.96
N HIS A 131 7.34 8.30 6.59
CA HIS A 131 7.06 7.70 5.29
C HIS A 131 6.55 8.79 4.34
N ILE A 132 7.21 8.91 3.18
CA ILE A 132 6.83 9.79 2.07
C ILE A 132 6.59 8.91 0.85
N ARG A 133 5.50 9.16 0.14
CA ARG A 133 5.11 8.46 -1.09
C ARG A 133 4.93 9.48 -2.20
N GLN A 134 5.52 9.21 -3.35
CA GLN A 134 5.25 9.90 -4.60
C GLN A 134 4.66 8.92 -5.60
N ILE A 135 3.61 9.32 -6.30
CA ILE A 135 3.02 8.58 -7.42
C ILE A 135 2.91 9.53 -8.61
N MET A 136 3.36 9.07 -9.77
CA MET A 136 3.16 9.71 -11.06
C MET A 136 2.38 8.77 -11.96
N LEU A 137 1.30 9.27 -12.56
CA LEU A 137 0.50 8.58 -13.57
C LEU A 137 0.71 9.29 -14.91
N SER A 138 1.15 8.56 -15.93
CA SER A 138 1.32 9.09 -17.28
C SER A 138 0.00 9.61 -17.86
N ILE A 139 0.07 10.60 -18.74
CA ILE A 139 -1.11 11.25 -19.34
C ILE A 139 -2.02 10.30 -20.13
N ASP A 140 -1.46 9.23 -20.69
CA ASP A 140 -2.22 8.17 -21.38
C ASP A 140 -2.76 7.08 -20.44
N GLY A 141 -2.40 7.14 -19.15
CA GLY A 141 -2.76 6.19 -18.12
C GLY A 141 -2.13 4.80 -18.29
N ARG A 142 -1.04 4.68 -19.07
CA ARG A 142 -0.40 3.39 -19.37
C ARG A 142 0.79 3.07 -18.47
N ALA A 143 1.31 4.04 -17.73
CA ALA A 143 2.42 3.85 -16.82
C ALA A 143 2.20 4.58 -15.49
N ILE A 144 2.55 3.90 -14.41
CA ILE A 144 2.64 4.45 -13.06
C ILE A 144 4.10 4.34 -12.64
N ALA A 145 4.68 5.43 -12.18
CA ALA A 145 5.94 5.43 -11.46
C ALA A 145 5.66 5.84 -10.02
N GLY A 146 6.21 5.09 -9.06
CA GLY A 146 6.09 5.39 -7.65
C GLY A 146 7.44 5.38 -6.96
N GLU A 147 7.52 6.14 -5.89
CA GLU A 147 8.68 6.24 -5.03
C GLU A 147 8.21 6.29 -3.58
N ASP A 148 8.71 5.39 -2.75
CA ASP A 148 8.41 5.34 -1.32
C ASP A 148 9.71 5.52 -0.52
N THR A 149 9.75 6.55 0.31
CA THR A 149 10.89 6.90 1.16
C THR A 149 10.51 6.73 2.62
N LEU A 150 11.35 6.00 3.37
CA LEU A 150 11.28 5.92 4.83
C LEU A 150 12.56 6.55 5.41
N GLY A 151 12.45 7.66 6.14
CA GLY A 151 13.63 8.38 6.61
C GLY A 151 13.44 9.31 7.81
N ALA A 152 14.56 9.65 8.45
CA ALA A 152 14.65 10.57 9.57
C ALA A 152 14.81 12.01 9.08
N MET A 153 13.72 12.79 9.16
CA MET A 153 13.60 14.08 8.47
C MET A 153 14.18 15.25 9.25
N THR A 154 14.20 15.16 10.58
CA THR A 154 14.72 16.21 11.47
C THR A 154 15.88 15.74 12.33
N VAL A 155 16.58 16.67 12.98
CA VAL A 155 17.66 16.34 13.95
C VAL A 155 17.12 15.47 15.10
N ALA A 156 15.90 15.74 15.58
CA ALA A 156 15.28 14.95 16.64
C ALA A 156 14.96 13.52 16.17
N ASP A 157 14.49 13.38 14.93
CA ASP A 157 14.21 12.08 14.31
C ASP A 157 15.50 11.25 14.17
N ARG A 158 16.59 11.88 13.72
CA ARG A 158 17.90 11.22 13.58
C ARG A 158 18.41 10.70 14.92
N ARG A 159 18.34 11.49 15.99
CA ARG A 159 18.72 11.02 17.35
C ARG A 159 17.90 9.81 17.80
N ARG A 160 16.61 9.79 17.50
CA ARG A 160 15.75 8.65 17.81
C ARG A 160 16.12 7.43 16.97
N PHE A 161 16.34 7.61 15.68
CA PHE A 161 16.79 6.56 14.78
C PHE A 161 18.14 5.97 15.23
N GLU A 162 19.12 6.79 15.60
CA GLU A 162 20.41 6.35 16.17
C GLU A 162 20.22 5.49 17.43
N THR A 163 19.25 5.84 18.28
CA THR A 163 18.91 5.04 19.47
C THR A 163 18.38 3.65 19.08
N ILE A 164 17.56 3.56 18.02
CA ILE A 164 17.09 2.28 17.49
C ILE A 164 18.23 1.49 16.86
N MET A 165 19.09 2.14 16.06
CA MET A 165 20.25 1.49 15.46
C MET A 165 21.20 0.92 16.51
N ALA A 166 21.45 1.63 17.60
CA ALA A 166 22.23 1.10 18.72
C ALA A 166 21.57 -0.14 19.36
N ARG A 167 20.24 -0.13 19.52
CA ARG A 167 19.47 -1.28 20.06
C ARG A 167 19.47 -2.48 19.12
N THR A 168 19.45 -2.26 17.81
CA THR A 168 19.50 -3.33 16.79
C THR A 168 20.93 -3.71 16.40
N LYS A 169 21.95 -3.26 17.14
CA LYS A 169 23.38 -3.51 16.84
C LYS A 169 23.74 -3.14 15.38
N HIS A 170 23.16 -2.06 14.89
CA HIS A 170 23.32 -1.53 13.54
C HIS A 170 22.86 -2.47 12.42
N GLN A 171 21.95 -3.41 12.70
CA GLN A 171 21.34 -4.28 11.68
C GLN A 171 20.28 -3.58 10.81
N GLY A 172 19.97 -2.31 11.09
CA GLY A 172 18.95 -1.54 10.37
C GLY A 172 17.55 -1.69 10.94
N VAL A 173 16.60 -0.99 10.31
CA VAL A 173 15.16 -1.11 10.57
C VAL A 173 14.50 -1.76 9.34
N PRO A 174 14.02 -3.01 9.45
CA PRO A 174 13.38 -3.70 8.33
C PRO A 174 11.97 -3.13 8.07
N PHE A 175 11.67 -2.92 6.80
CA PHE A 175 10.36 -2.49 6.32
C PHE A 175 9.99 -3.23 5.02
N ALA A 176 8.71 -3.23 4.70
CA ALA A 176 8.21 -3.78 3.46
C ALA A 176 7.12 -2.90 2.86
N LEU A 177 7.21 -2.69 1.55
CA LEU A 177 6.22 -2.03 0.72
C LEU A 177 5.36 -3.10 0.03
N ARG A 178 4.05 -3.04 0.21
CA ARG A 178 3.10 -4.05 -0.27
C ARG A 178 2.17 -3.53 -1.35
N PHE A 179 1.80 -4.41 -2.27
CA PHE A 179 0.72 -4.22 -3.23
C PHE A 179 -0.14 -5.48 -3.25
N HIS A 180 -1.28 -5.46 -2.56
CA HIS A 180 -2.22 -6.57 -2.60
C HIS A 180 -2.94 -6.58 -3.94
N LEU A 181 -2.97 -7.73 -4.60
CA LEU A 181 -3.59 -7.87 -5.90
C LEU A 181 -5.03 -8.34 -5.75
N HIS A 182 -5.92 -7.81 -6.57
CA HIS A 182 -7.30 -8.31 -6.62
C HIS A 182 -7.29 -9.80 -7.02
N PRO A 183 -8.14 -10.68 -6.46
CA PRO A 183 -8.07 -12.11 -6.73
C PRO A 183 -8.35 -12.54 -8.19
N ASP A 184 -8.82 -11.61 -9.03
CA ASP A 184 -9.01 -11.84 -10.47
C ASP A 184 -7.78 -11.47 -11.31
N VAL A 185 -6.72 -10.97 -10.68
CA VAL A 185 -5.44 -10.70 -11.34
C VAL A 185 -4.63 -11.99 -11.35
N ASP A 186 -4.33 -12.51 -12.54
CA ASP A 186 -3.36 -13.59 -12.65
C ASP A 186 -1.95 -12.99 -12.66
N CYS A 187 -1.06 -13.55 -11.85
CA CYS A 187 0.26 -12.97 -11.64
C CYS A 187 1.37 -14.00 -11.41
N ALA A 188 2.52 -13.70 -12.00
CA ALA A 188 3.71 -14.52 -11.96
C ALA A 188 4.99 -13.67 -11.89
N LEU A 189 6.01 -14.21 -11.22
CA LEU A 189 7.37 -13.68 -11.32
C LEU A 189 7.88 -13.93 -12.74
N ASP A 190 8.52 -12.92 -13.32
CA ASP A 190 9.03 -12.93 -14.69
C ASP A 190 10.47 -12.40 -14.71
N LEU A 191 11.14 -12.48 -15.86
CA LEU A 191 12.46 -11.89 -16.12
C LEU A 191 13.52 -12.27 -15.06
N GLY A 192 13.55 -13.55 -14.70
CA GLY A 192 14.50 -14.06 -13.69
C GLY A 192 14.22 -13.57 -12.27
N GLY A 193 12.99 -13.17 -11.95
CA GLY A 193 12.59 -12.72 -10.61
C GLY A 193 12.73 -11.21 -10.39
N THR A 194 12.97 -10.43 -11.45
CA THR A 194 13.15 -8.96 -11.37
C THR A 194 11.88 -8.17 -11.69
N ALA A 195 10.81 -8.86 -12.12
CA ALA A 195 9.53 -8.25 -12.45
C ALA A 195 8.36 -9.17 -12.07
N VAL A 196 7.16 -8.59 -11.95
CA VAL A 196 5.90 -9.33 -11.81
C VAL A 196 4.98 -8.98 -12.97
N SER A 197 4.59 -9.98 -13.75
CA SER A 197 3.61 -9.84 -14.82
C SER A 197 2.21 -10.04 -14.25
N LEU A 198 1.28 -9.13 -14.57
CA LEU A 198 -0.11 -9.10 -14.10
C LEU A 198 -1.06 -9.14 -15.31
N ALA A 199 -1.76 -10.25 -15.51
CA ALA A 199 -2.76 -10.40 -16.55
C ALA A 199 -4.16 -10.15 -15.98
N LEU A 200 -4.92 -9.29 -16.66
CA LEU A 200 -6.30 -8.93 -16.29
C LEU A 200 -7.31 -9.63 -17.20
N LYS A 201 -8.53 -9.87 -16.70
CA LYS A 201 -9.68 -10.35 -17.51
C LYS A 201 -9.98 -9.48 -18.73
N SER A 202 -9.61 -8.22 -18.72
CA SER A 202 -9.74 -7.33 -19.88
C SER A 202 -8.79 -7.68 -21.04
N GLY A 203 -7.81 -8.57 -20.82
CA GLY A 203 -6.70 -8.84 -21.74
C GLY A 203 -5.53 -7.87 -21.57
N GLU A 204 -5.60 -6.91 -20.64
CA GLU A 204 -4.48 -6.02 -20.33
C GLU A 204 -3.40 -6.79 -19.56
N ILE A 205 -2.15 -6.61 -19.96
CA ILE A 205 -0.98 -7.10 -19.22
C ILE A 205 -0.24 -5.90 -18.65
N TRP A 206 -0.02 -5.91 -17.33
CA TRP A 206 0.79 -4.93 -16.63
C TRP A 206 2.08 -5.58 -16.12
N ILE A 207 3.18 -4.86 -16.15
CA ILE A 207 4.46 -5.32 -15.65
C ILE A 207 4.90 -4.42 -14.50
N PHE A 208 5.06 -5.01 -13.33
CA PHE A 208 5.65 -4.37 -12.15
C PHE A 208 7.17 -4.55 -12.16
N ARG A 209 7.91 -3.47 -11.92
CA ARG A 209 9.37 -3.48 -11.73
C ARG A 209 9.76 -2.58 -10.57
N HIS A 210 10.97 -2.77 -10.06
CA HIS A 210 11.59 -1.89 -9.07
C HIS A 210 13.04 -1.57 -9.45
N ASP A 211 13.64 -0.65 -8.71
CA ASP A 211 14.99 -0.10 -8.93
C ASP A 211 16.16 -1.01 -8.48
N GLY A 212 15.88 -2.21 -7.98
CA GLY A 212 16.89 -3.14 -7.47
C GLY A 212 17.31 -2.94 -6.00
N VAL A 213 16.80 -1.92 -5.30
CA VAL A 213 17.21 -1.63 -3.89
C VAL A 213 16.62 -2.64 -2.90
N ALA A 214 15.38 -3.06 -3.13
CA ALA A 214 14.66 -4.04 -2.30
C ALA A 214 14.72 -5.46 -2.88
N GLU A 215 14.45 -6.45 -2.03
CA GLU A 215 14.11 -7.81 -2.47
C GLU A 215 12.64 -7.86 -2.93
N LEU A 216 12.41 -8.34 -4.16
CA LEU A 216 11.07 -8.53 -4.73
C LEU A 216 10.58 -9.96 -4.51
N THR A 217 9.41 -10.09 -3.87
CA THR A 217 8.72 -11.38 -3.69
C THR A 217 7.26 -11.29 -4.11
N LEU A 218 6.69 -12.44 -4.49
CA LEU A 218 5.26 -12.62 -4.73
C LEU A 218 4.71 -13.55 -3.64
N GLU A 219 3.97 -12.98 -2.69
CA GLU A 219 3.54 -13.68 -1.47
C GLU A 219 2.04 -13.95 -1.45
N PRO A 220 1.56 -14.95 -0.70
CA PRO A 220 0.13 -15.12 -0.43
C PRO A 220 -0.48 -13.88 0.24
N SER A 221 -1.73 -13.60 -0.12
CA SER A 221 -2.53 -12.50 0.39
C SER A 221 -4.00 -12.92 0.48
N VAL A 222 -4.85 -12.04 0.98
CA VAL A 222 -6.27 -12.27 1.17
C VAL A 222 -7.08 -11.06 0.73
N TYR A 223 -8.27 -11.31 0.18
CA TYR A 223 -9.28 -10.30 -0.13
C TYR A 223 -10.57 -10.61 0.65
N LEU A 224 -10.91 -9.70 1.55
CA LEU A 224 -12.02 -9.74 2.50
C LEU A 224 -13.24 -9.05 1.88
N GLU A 225 -13.72 -9.65 0.80
CA GLU A 225 -14.87 -9.18 0.02
C GLU A 225 -16.16 -9.20 0.84
N SER A 226 -16.85 -8.07 0.90
CA SER A 226 -18.12 -7.97 1.63
C SER A 226 -19.19 -8.85 0.99
N GLY A 227 -19.94 -9.58 1.83
CA GLY A 227 -21.02 -10.46 1.36
C GLY A 227 -20.60 -11.90 1.06
N ARG A 228 -19.30 -12.22 1.03
CA ARG A 228 -18.83 -13.61 0.95
C ARG A 228 -18.77 -14.28 2.31
N LEU A 229 -19.01 -15.60 2.32
CA LEU A 229 -18.92 -16.43 3.52
C LEU A 229 -17.48 -16.74 3.93
N LYS A 230 -16.54 -16.72 2.98
CA LYS A 230 -15.11 -17.01 3.22
C LYS A 230 -14.22 -15.97 2.52
N PRO A 231 -13.08 -15.61 3.12
CA PRO A 231 -12.08 -14.79 2.46
C PRO A 231 -11.60 -15.43 1.17
N ARG A 232 -11.23 -14.61 0.18
CA ARG A 232 -10.63 -15.09 -1.08
C ARG A 232 -9.11 -15.05 -0.95
N GLY A 233 -8.45 -16.17 -1.25
CA GLY A 233 -7.01 -16.18 -1.42
C GLY A 233 -6.61 -15.37 -2.66
N THR A 234 -5.51 -14.63 -2.55
CA THR A 234 -4.90 -13.89 -3.66
C THR A 234 -3.38 -13.82 -3.43
N LYS A 235 -2.67 -13.00 -4.19
CA LYS A 235 -1.25 -12.71 -4.00
C LYS A 235 -1.01 -11.23 -3.73
N GLN A 236 0.17 -10.90 -3.26
CA GLN A 236 0.66 -9.54 -3.11
C GLN A 236 2.10 -9.47 -3.61
N ILE A 237 2.45 -8.32 -4.19
CA ILE A 237 3.84 -7.98 -4.48
C ILE A 237 4.42 -7.36 -3.21
N VAL A 238 5.58 -7.83 -2.77
CA VAL A 238 6.28 -7.29 -1.60
C VAL A 238 7.68 -6.87 -2.01
N LEU A 239 8.03 -5.62 -1.69
CA LEU A 239 9.40 -5.11 -1.75
C LEU A 239 9.92 -4.99 -0.32
N SER A 240 10.90 -5.83 0.04
CA SER A 240 11.50 -5.88 1.38
C SER A 240 12.86 -5.19 1.40
N ALA A 241 13.07 -4.27 2.34
CA ALA A 241 14.31 -3.52 2.47
C ALA A 241 14.60 -3.15 3.93
N MET A 242 15.76 -2.53 4.16
CA MET A 242 16.17 -2.05 5.47
C MET A 242 16.62 -0.60 5.40
N VAL A 243 16.24 0.20 6.38
CA VAL A 243 16.85 1.51 6.61
C VAL A 243 18.16 1.32 7.38
N LEU A 244 19.29 1.50 6.70
CA LEU A 244 20.64 1.32 7.25
C LEU A 244 21.31 2.64 7.68
N ASP A 245 20.98 3.72 6.99
CA ASP A 245 21.39 5.09 7.32
C ASP A 245 20.14 5.94 7.62
N TYR A 246 20.16 7.26 7.47
CA TYR A 246 19.01 8.10 7.81
C TYR A 246 17.80 7.97 6.88
N ALA A 247 17.92 7.35 5.71
CA ALA A 247 16.78 7.11 4.82
C ALA A 247 17.01 5.90 3.92
N CYS A 248 15.91 5.28 3.50
CA CYS A 248 15.88 4.35 2.38
C CYS A 248 14.74 4.76 1.45
N GLN A 249 14.99 4.72 0.14
CA GLN A 249 14.05 5.08 -0.91
C GLN A 249 13.93 3.89 -1.87
N LEU A 250 12.70 3.56 -2.25
CA LEU A 250 12.37 2.51 -3.21
C LEU A 250 11.61 3.09 -4.39
N GLY A 251 12.19 2.99 -5.58
CA GLY A 251 11.52 3.25 -6.84
C GLY A 251 10.83 2.01 -7.41
N TRP A 252 9.60 2.17 -7.88
CA TRP A 252 8.85 1.11 -8.56
C TRP A 252 8.05 1.66 -9.75
N THR A 253 7.75 0.77 -10.69
CA THR A 253 6.90 1.09 -11.85
C THR A 253 5.87 0.00 -12.06
N LEU A 254 4.70 0.39 -12.55
CA LEU A 254 3.66 -0.51 -13.02
C LEU A 254 3.16 0.02 -14.36
N ALA A 255 3.51 -0.66 -15.46
CA ALA A 255 3.22 -0.20 -16.81
C ALA A 255 2.59 -1.28 -17.68
N LYS A 256 1.70 -0.89 -18.58
CA LYS A 256 1.12 -1.80 -19.57
C LYS A 256 2.21 -2.32 -20.50
N ALA A 257 2.14 -3.61 -20.84
CA ALA A 257 2.98 -4.19 -21.88
C ALA A 257 2.74 -3.47 -23.22
N GLN A 258 3.79 -3.38 -24.04
CA GLN A 258 3.82 -2.58 -25.26
C GLN A 258 2.69 -2.94 -26.24
N ASP A 259 2.33 -4.22 -26.31
CA ASP A 259 1.28 -4.75 -27.18
C ASP A 259 -0.15 -4.60 -26.64
N THR A 260 -0.35 -3.98 -25.47
CA THR A 260 -1.69 -3.80 -24.90
C THR A 260 -2.50 -2.80 -25.75
N PRO A 261 -3.63 -3.19 -26.38
CA PRO A 261 -4.38 -2.30 -27.26
C PRO A 261 -4.88 -1.04 -26.54
N SER A 262 -4.93 0.10 -27.25
CA SER A 262 -5.47 1.34 -26.69
C SER A 262 -7.00 1.33 -26.55
N ALA A 263 -7.69 0.56 -27.40
CA ALA A 263 -9.14 0.41 -27.39
C ALA A 263 -9.54 -1.02 -27.03
N ILE A 264 -9.72 -1.28 -25.72
CA ILE A 264 -10.11 -2.60 -25.20
C ILE A 264 -11.60 -2.62 -24.89
N ARG A 265 -12.33 -3.52 -25.56
CA ARG A 265 -13.71 -3.87 -25.20
C ARG A 265 -13.70 -4.98 -24.16
N ASP A 266 -13.71 -4.59 -22.90
CA ASP A 266 -13.82 -5.52 -21.79
C ASP A 266 -15.28 -6.03 -21.69
N THR A 267 -15.53 -7.24 -22.18
CA THR A 267 -16.87 -7.87 -22.23
C THR A 267 -17.09 -8.96 -21.19
N LEU A 268 -16.03 -9.45 -20.55
CA LEU A 268 -16.12 -10.55 -19.56
C LEU A 268 -16.80 -10.09 -18.28
N ARG A 269 -17.63 -10.91 -17.64
CA ARG A 269 -18.19 -10.64 -16.32
C ARG A 269 -17.18 -10.96 -15.23
N ASP A 270 -17.49 -10.63 -13.98
CA ASP A 270 -16.59 -10.90 -12.85
C ASP A 270 -16.52 -12.40 -12.53
N ASP A 271 -17.57 -13.17 -12.83
CA ASP A 271 -17.58 -14.63 -12.62
C ASP A 271 -17.01 -15.43 -13.81
N ASP A 272 -16.68 -14.76 -14.93
CA ASP A 272 -16.13 -15.44 -16.10
C ASP A 272 -14.66 -15.85 -15.86
N PRO A 273 -14.23 -17.00 -16.41
CA PRO A 273 -12.84 -17.45 -16.32
C PRO A 273 -11.89 -16.51 -17.09
N MET A 274 -10.61 -16.51 -16.70
CA MET A 274 -9.58 -15.79 -17.45
C MET A 274 -9.52 -16.30 -18.92
N PRO A 275 -9.36 -15.40 -19.90
CA PRO A 275 -9.13 -15.81 -21.27
C PRO A 275 -7.83 -16.61 -21.36
N LYS A 276 -7.82 -17.66 -22.20
CA LYS A 276 -6.65 -18.49 -22.47
C LYS A 276 -5.63 -17.76 -23.33
#